data_AF-A0A9D6NB37-F1
#
_entry.id   AF-A0A9D6NB37-F1
#
_cell.length_a   1.000
_cell.length_b   1.000
_cell.length_c   1.000
_cell.angle_alpha   90.00
_cell.angle_beta   90.00
_cell.angle_gamma   90.00
#
_symmetry.space_group_name_H-M   'P 1'
#
loop_
_entity.id
_entity.type
_entity.pdbx_description
1 polymer ?
#
loop_
_entity_poly.entity_id
_entity_poly.type
_entity_poly.pdbx_seq_one_letter_code
_entity_poly.pdbx_strand_id
1 'polypeptide(L)'
;MRWRPGAGLTLLETLLAIGILAVVSLAVVAVFVGGLRLLARSSEIATATEIARDFLERTKLTGYGALPPGTNRFDGSVPDPASASGFPQGPYPKFPSGGREYTLVVSSQPVPGSSSLMSVQVEVRWDEVSFVRMETYLSP
;
A
#
# COMPACT_ATOMS: atom_id res chain seq x y z
N MET A 1 62.92 6.23 -38.10
CA MET A 1 61.81 5.72 -37.27
C MET A 1 61.06 6.93 -36.70
N ARG A 2 60.00 7.40 -37.40
CA ARG A 2 59.25 8.61 -37.00
C ARG A 2 58.28 8.24 -35.88
N TRP A 3 58.53 8.74 -34.68
CA TRP A 3 57.57 8.70 -33.58
C TRP A 3 56.33 9.52 -34.00
N ARG A 4 55.14 8.89 -34.00
CA ARG A 4 53.87 9.60 -34.22
C ARG A 4 53.36 10.07 -32.85
N PRO A 5 53.35 11.38 -32.54
CA PRO A 5 52.77 11.88 -31.30
C PRO A 5 51.24 11.76 -31.42
N GLY A 6 50.65 10.79 -30.71
CA GLY A 6 49.20 10.54 -30.75
C GLY A 6 48.76 9.22 -30.11
N ALA A 7 49.65 8.23 -30.00
CA ALA A 7 49.31 6.92 -29.43
C ALA A 7 48.96 6.96 -27.92
N GLY A 8 49.58 7.86 -27.15
CA GLY A 8 49.26 8.03 -25.72
C GLY A 8 47.92 8.72 -25.46
N LEU A 9 47.45 9.57 -26.39
CA LEU A 9 46.17 10.28 -26.28
C LEU A 9 44.99 9.32 -26.51
N THR A 10 45.13 8.39 -27.47
CA THR A 10 44.07 7.43 -27.84
C THR A 10 43.86 6.32 -26.79
N LEU A 11 44.91 5.89 -26.09
CA LEU A 11 44.78 4.92 -25.00
C LEU A 11 44.10 5.54 -23.77
N LEU A 12 44.47 6.76 -23.40
CA LEU A 12 43.82 7.50 -22.30
C LEU A 12 42.34 7.78 -22.62
N GLU A 13 42.05 8.20 -23.85
CA GLU A 13 40.69 8.43 -24.33
C GLU A 13 39.84 7.16 -24.28
N THR A 14 40.40 6.02 -24.68
CA THR A 14 39.70 4.72 -24.61
C THR A 14 39.43 4.32 -23.16
N LEU A 15 40.39 4.49 -22.26
CA LEU A 15 40.20 4.22 -20.83
C LEU A 15 39.14 5.12 -20.22
N LEU A 16 39.12 6.40 -20.59
CA LEU A 16 38.11 7.36 -20.14
C LEU A 16 36.72 6.99 -20.69
N ALA A 17 36.62 6.62 -21.96
CA ALA A 17 35.37 6.16 -22.57
C ALA A 17 34.81 4.91 -21.88
N ILE A 18 35.68 3.93 -21.57
CA ILE A 18 35.30 2.73 -20.82
C ILE A 18 34.83 3.11 -19.40
N GLY A 19 35.52 4.04 -18.75
CA GLY A 19 35.13 4.54 -17.43
C GLY A 19 33.75 5.18 -17.44
N ILE A 20 33.47 6.07 -18.40
CA ILE A 20 32.15 6.69 -18.58
C ILE A 20 31.09 5.62 -18.87
N LEU A 21 31.38 4.68 -19.77
CA LEU A 21 30.45 3.60 -20.12
C LEU A 21 30.09 2.73 -18.91
N ALA A 22 31.07 2.43 -18.04
CA ALA A 22 30.83 1.69 -16.81
C ALA A 22 29.90 2.45 -15.87
N VAL A 23 30.12 3.75 -15.67
CA VAL A 23 29.26 4.61 -14.83
C VAL A 23 27.84 4.69 -15.40
N VAL A 24 27.69 4.88 -16.71
CA VAL A 24 26.39 4.91 -17.38
C VAL A 24 25.65 3.59 -17.20
N SER A 25 26.35 2.46 -17.35
CA SER A 25 25.76 1.12 -17.17
C SER A 25 25.24 0.93 -15.75
N LEU A 26 26.00 1.34 -14.73
CA LEU A 26 25.58 1.31 -13.33
C LEU A 26 24.34 2.20 -13.08
N ALA A 27 24.32 3.40 -13.67
CA ALA A 27 23.18 4.31 -13.54
C ALA A 27 21.89 3.71 -14.12
N VAL A 28 21.97 3.05 -15.29
CA VAL A 28 20.81 2.37 -15.90
C VAL A 28 20.27 1.27 -15.00
N VAL A 29 21.14 0.43 -14.43
CA VAL A 29 20.73 -0.64 -13.50
C VAL A 29 20.05 -0.04 -12.27
N ALA A 30 20.59 1.04 -11.70
CA ALA A 30 20.01 1.70 -10.54
C ALA A 30 18.59 2.24 -10.82
N VAL A 31 18.38 2.87 -11.98
CA VAL A 31 17.06 3.35 -12.40
C VAL A 31 16.09 2.17 -12.58
N PHE A 32 16.54 1.07 -13.20
CA PHE A 32 15.70 -0.09 -13.42
C PHE A 32 15.24 -0.74 -12.11
N VAL A 33 16.16 -0.92 -11.16
CA VAL A 33 15.85 -1.44 -9.81
C VAL A 33 14.89 -0.51 -9.07
N GLY A 34 15.08 0.81 -9.18
CA GLY A 34 14.16 1.80 -8.64
C GLY A 34 12.75 1.67 -9.22
N GLY A 35 12.65 1.54 -10.56
CA GLY A 35 11.37 1.36 -11.25
C GLY A 35 10.64 0.09 -10.82
N LEU A 36 11.34 -1.04 -10.71
CA LEU A 36 10.75 -2.30 -10.25
C LEU A 36 10.19 -2.19 -8.83
N ARG A 37 10.91 -1.54 -7.92
CA ARG A 37 10.44 -1.30 -6.54
C ARG A 37 9.20 -0.43 -6.49
N LEU A 38 9.14 0.62 -7.32
CA LEU A 38 7.97 1.48 -7.43
C LEU A 38 6.76 0.70 -7.96
N LEU A 39 6.94 -0.11 -9.00
CA LEU A 39 5.86 -0.94 -9.55
C LEU A 39 5.32 -1.93 -8.52
N ALA A 40 6.18 -2.62 -7.78
CA ALA A 40 5.77 -3.51 -6.70
C ALA A 40 4.95 -2.77 -5.64
N ARG A 41 5.42 -1.60 -5.19
CA ARG A 41 4.70 -0.77 -4.22
C ARG A 41 3.35 -0.28 -4.74
N SER A 42 3.27 0.11 -6.02
CA SER A 42 2.01 0.50 -6.65
C SER A 42 1.01 -0.65 -6.70
N SER A 43 1.47 -1.88 -6.97
CA SER A 43 0.64 -3.08 -6.93
C SER A 43 0.10 -3.36 -5.53
N GLU A 44 0.93 -3.20 -4.49
CA GLU A 44 0.53 -3.39 -3.10
C GLU A 44 -0.54 -2.38 -2.67
N ILE A 45 -0.36 -1.11 -3.02
CA ILE A 45 -1.33 -0.05 -2.74
C ILE A 45 -2.65 -0.31 -3.46
N ALA A 46 -2.60 -0.72 -4.73
CA ALA A 46 -3.80 -1.04 -5.51
C ALA A 46 -4.59 -2.20 -4.88
N THR A 47 -3.90 -3.25 -4.46
CA THR A 47 -4.51 -4.41 -3.79
C THR A 47 -5.13 -4.02 -2.44
N ALA A 48 -4.40 -3.26 -1.61
CA ALA A 48 -4.93 -2.79 -0.33
C ALA A 48 -6.14 -1.87 -0.50
N THR A 49 -6.13 -1.04 -1.55
CA THR A 49 -7.24 -0.15 -1.94
C THR A 49 -8.47 -0.96 -2.34
N GLU A 50 -8.28 -2.03 -3.12
CA GLU A 50 -9.37 -2.92 -3.53
C GLU A 50 -9.99 -3.65 -2.33
N ILE A 51 -9.16 -4.18 -1.43
CA ILE A 51 -9.61 -4.83 -0.18
C ILE A 51 -10.41 -3.84 0.69
N ALA A 52 -9.87 -2.64 0.91
CA ALA A 52 -10.55 -1.61 1.70
C ALA A 52 -11.89 -1.21 1.08
N ARG A 53 -11.92 -1.07 -0.25
CA ARG A 53 -13.12 -0.72 -1.01
C ARG A 53 -14.17 -1.81 -0.92
N ASP A 54 -13.83 -3.08 -1.16
CA ASP A 54 -14.75 -4.22 -1.07
C ASP A 54 -15.36 -4.32 0.34
N PHE A 55 -14.54 -4.15 1.39
CA PHE A 55 -15.04 -4.12 2.77
C PHE A 55 -16.03 -2.97 3.01
N LEU A 56 -15.70 -1.75 2.55
CA LEU A 56 -16.58 -0.59 2.69
C LEU A 56 -17.88 -0.75 1.90
N GLU A 57 -17.84 -1.35 0.70
CA GLU A 57 -19.02 -1.63 -0.10
C GLU A 57 -19.94 -2.64 0.60
N ARG A 58 -19.40 -3.71 1.17
CA ARG A 58 -20.18 -4.67 1.98
C ARG A 58 -20.79 -4.03 3.22
N THR A 59 -20.02 -3.19 3.89
CA THR A 59 -20.50 -2.44 5.06
C THR A 59 -21.65 -1.50 4.67
N LYS A 60 -21.56 -0.83 3.52
CA LYS A 60 -22.65 0.00 2.97
C LYS A 60 -23.90 -0.81 2.67
N LEU A 61 -23.77 -1.99 2.08
CA LEU A 61 -24.90 -2.88 1.76
C LEU A 61 -25.63 -3.37 3.01
N THR A 62 -24.90 -3.51 4.12
CA THR A 62 -25.48 -3.97 5.40
C THR A 62 -26.16 -2.83 6.14
N GLY A 63 -25.69 -1.60 5.92
CA GLY A 63 -26.32 -0.38 6.40
C GLY A 63 -26.02 -0.04 7.85
N TYR A 64 -26.52 1.12 8.27
CA TYR A 64 -26.28 1.72 9.58
C TYR A 64 -26.61 0.79 10.76
N GLY A 65 -27.68 -0.01 10.65
CA GLY A 65 -28.20 -0.84 11.75
C GLY A 65 -27.29 -1.99 12.19
N ALA A 66 -26.33 -2.41 11.35
CA ALA A 66 -25.38 -3.46 11.71
C ALA A 66 -24.14 -2.93 12.45
N LEU A 67 -23.95 -1.62 12.49
CA LEU A 67 -22.83 -1.02 13.21
C LEU A 67 -23.10 -1.05 14.73
N PRO A 68 -22.13 -1.48 15.55
CA PRO A 68 -22.26 -1.36 16.99
C PRO A 68 -22.36 0.13 17.39
N PRO A 69 -23.22 0.48 18.36
CA PRO A 69 -23.37 1.87 18.80
C PRO A 69 -22.08 2.38 19.44
N GLY A 70 -21.81 3.68 19.27
CA GLY A 70 -20.63 4.35 19.84
C GLY A 70 -19.34 4.14 19.04
N THR A 71 -18.22 4.43 19.70
CA THR A 71 -16.88 4.31 19.10
C THR A 71 -16.35 2.89 19.30
N ASN A 72 -16.15 2.17 18.20
CA ASN A 72 -15.66 0.80 18.19
C ASN A 72 -14.44 0.69 17.28
N ARG A 73 -13.49 -0.18 17.64
CA ARG A 73 -12.29 -0.47 16.86
C ARG A 73 -12.02 -1.98 16.92
N PHE A 74 -11.74 -2.55 15.76
CA PHE A 74 -11.45 -3.97 15.56
C PHE A 74 -10.12 -4.06 14.81
N ASP A 75 -9.09 -4.64 15.42
CA ASP A 75 -7.74 -4.74 14.87
C ASP A 75 -7.42 -6.18 14.44
N GLY A 76 -7.34 -6.41 13.14
CA GLY A 76 -7.10 -7.76 12.63
C GLY A 76 -5.71 -8.32 12.94
N SER A 77 -4.79 -7.47 13.41
CA SER A 77 -3.45 -7.90 13.83
C SER A 77 -3.52 -8.68 15.15
N VAL A 78 -4.53 -8.37 15.96
CA VAL A 78 -4.88 -9.05 17.21
C VAL A 78 -6.34 -9.48 17.05
N PRO A 79 -6.63 -10.67 16.48
CA PRO A 79 -7.96 -11.04 15.97
C PRO A 79 -9.13 -10.69 16.90
N ASP A 80 -9.68 -9.49 16.75
CA ASP A 80 -10.75 -9.01 17.61
C ASP A 80 -12.05 -9.70 17.18
N PRO A 81 -12.86 -10.21 18.11
CA PRO A 81 -14.11 -10.85 17.76
C PRO A 81 -15.08 -9.83 17.13
N ALA A 82 -15.91 -10.29 16.19
CA ALA A 82 -17.00 -9.47 15.67
C ALA A 82 -18.00 -9.12 16.78
N SER A 83 -18.66 -7.97 16.64
CA SER A 83 -19.78 -7.54 17.47
C SER A 83 -20.94 -8.53 17.40
N ALA A 84 -21.88 -8.43 18.35
CA ALA A 84 -23.12 -9.20 18.33
C ALA A 84 -23.98 -8.98 17.06
N SER A 85 -23.78 -7.86 16.37
CA SER A 85 -24.43 -7.53 15.09
C SER A 85 -23.69 -8.07 13.86
N GLY A 86 -22.58 -8.81 14.05
CA GLY A 86 -21.80 -9.40 12.96
C GLY A 86 -20.85 -8.42 12.25
N PHE A 87 -20.44 -7.34 12.93
CA PHE A 87 -19.49 -6.36 12.41
C PHE A 87 -18.16 -6.43 13.19
N PRO A 88 -16.98 -6.41 12.54
CA PRO A 88 -16.72 -6.31 11.10
C PRO A 88 -17.15 -7.57 10.34
N GLN A 89 -17.48 -7.38 9.06
CA GLN A 89 -17.91 -8.47 8.19
C GLN A 89 -16.75 -9.26 7.64
N GLY A 90 -17.01 -10.52 7.29
CA GLY A 90 -16.03 -11.36 6.60
C GLY A 90 -15.72 -10.87 5.18
N PRO A 91 -14.46 -11.03 4.71
CA PRO A 91 -13.32 -11.59 5.45
C PRO A 91 -12.76 -10.56 6.44
N TYR A 92 -12.52 -11.00 7.66
CA TYR A 92 -11.75 -10.32 8.70
C TYR A 92 -11.17 -11.47 9.54
N PRO A 93 -9.94 -11.41 10.05
CA PRO A 93 -9.02 -10.26 10.08
C PRO A 93 -8.06 -10.15 8.89
N LYS A 94 -7.84 -11.24 8.15
CA LYS A 94 -6.76 -11.35 7.15
C LYS A 94 -7.27 -11.67 5.75
N PHE A 95 -6.55 -11.16 4.76
CA PHE A 95 -6.79 -11.39 3.33
C PHE A 95 -5.50 -11.87 2.68
N PRO A 96 -5.45 -13.12 2.18
CA PRO A 96 -4.34 -13.56 1.36
C PRO A 96 -4.48 -12.99 -0.05
N SER A 97 -3.48 -12.23 -0.51
CA SER A 97 -3.39 -11.79 -1.91
C SER A 97 -1.93 -11.70 -2.37
N GLY A 98 -1.63 -12.28 -3.54
CA GLY A 98 -0.28 -12.21 -4.12
C GLY A 98 0.84 -12.80 -3.25
N GLY A 99 0.55 -13.77 -2.39
CA GLY A 99 1.53 -14.36 -1.46
C GLY A 99 1.85 -13.50 -0.24
N ARG A 100 1.11 -12.41 -0.01
CA ARG A 100 1.20 -11.57 1.19
C ARG A 100 -0.12 -11.58 1.94
N GLU A 101 -0.04 -11.49 3.27
CA GLU A 101 -1.21 -11.32 4.12
C GLU A 101 -1.47 -9.83 4.36
N TYR A 102 -2.70 -9.41 4.10
CA TYR A 102 -3.20 -8.08 4.45
C TYR A 102 -4.07 -8.18 5.68
N THR A 103 -3.94 -7.23 6.59
CA THR A 103 -4.65 -7.18 7.87
C THR A 103 -5.58 -5.97 7.89
N LEU A 104 -6.84 -6.16 8.29
CA LEU A 104 -7.80 -5.08 8.40
C LEU A 104 -7.88 -4.53 9.81
N VAL A 105 -7.94 -3.21 9.90
CA VAL A 105 -8.28 -2.48 11.10
C VAL A 105 -9.51 -1.64 10.78
N VAL A 106 -10.61 -1.92 11.46
CA VAL A 106 -11.90 -1.29 11.20
C VAL A 106 -12.28 -0.47 12.43
N SER A 107 -12.62 0.79 12.24
CA SER A 107 -13.14 1.63 13.32
C SER A 107 -14.42 2.33 12.90
N SER A 108 -15.41 2.34 13.77
CA SER A 108 -16.66 3.06 13.58
C SER A 108 -16.85 4.06 14.70
N GLN A 109 -17.26 5.28 14.38
CA GLN A 109 -17.53 6.32 15.37
C GLN A 109 -18.68 7.24 14.93
N PRO A 110 -19.51 7.74 15.86
CA PRO A 110 -20.51 8.74 15.54
C PRO A 110 -19.85 10.05 15.11
N VAL A 111 -20.40 10.72 14.11
CA VAL A 111 -19.89 12.00 13.62
C VAL A 111 -20.32 13.12 14.58
N PRO A 112 -19.39 13.92 15.13
CA PRO A 112 -19.74 15.03 16.02
C PRO A 112 -20.71 16.00 15.34
N GLY A 113 -21.80 16.37 16.02
CA GLY A 113 -22.81 17.27 15.49
C GLY A 113 -23.90 16.60 14.64
N SER A 114 -23.87 15.27 14.48
CA SER A 114 -24.96 14.51 13.86
C SER A 114 -25.34 13.30 14.71
N SER A 115 -26.64 13.12 14.97
CA SER A 115 -27.18 11.95 15.68
C SER A 115 -27.46 10.76 14.76
N SER A 116 -27.35 10.95 13.44
CA SER A 116 -27.70 9.97 12.41
C SER A 116 -26.54 9.65 11.47
N LEU A 117 -25.32 10.09 11.74
CA LEU A 117 -24.16 9.78 10.91
C LEU A 117 -23.14 8.99 11.70
N MET A 118 -22.76 7.83 11.16
CA MET A 118 -21.64 7.03 11.62
C MET A 118 -20.53 7.09 10.56
N SER A 119 -19.33 7.43 10.99
CA SER A 119 -18.12 7.26 10.20
C SER A 119 -17.64 5.83 10.37
N VAL A 120 -17.32 5.16 9.26
CA VAL A 120 -16.63 3.88 9.23
C VAL A 120 -15.32 4.07 8.49
N GLN A 121 -14.23 3.83 9.20
CA GLN A 121 -12.88 3.89 8.69
C GLN A 121 -12.31 2.48 8.61
N VAL A 122 -11.72 2.14 7.46
CA VAL A 122 -11.06 0.88 7.20
C VAL A 122 -9.62 1.16 6.86
N GLU A 123 -8.72 0.52 7.59
CA GLU A 123 -7.28 0.59 7.35
C GLU A 123 -6.77 -0.82 7.03
N VAL A 124 -6.15 -0.96 5.86
CA VAL A 124 -5.57 -2.23 5.39
C VAL A 124 -4.06 -2.11 5.51
N ARG A 125 -3.46 -2.98 6.31
CA ARG A 125 -2.02 -3.05 6.59
C ARG A 125 -1.40 -4.27 5.93
N TRP A 126 -0.17 -4.15 5.46
CA TRP A 126 0.60 -5.29 4.93
C TRP A 126 2.06 -5.31 5.37
N ASP A 127 2.41 -4.36 6.24
CA ASP A 127 3.68 -4.22 6.95
C ASP A 127 3.44 -3.31 8.18
N GLU A 128 4.44 -3.10 9.03
CA GLU A 128 4.32 -2.24 10.23
C GLU A 128 4.03 -0.77 9.88
N VAL A 129 4.57 -0.30 8.75
CA VAL A 129 4.49 1.11 8.33
C VAL A 129 3.60 1.33 7.10
N SER A 130 3.26 0.25 6.38
CA SER A 130 2.58 0.35 5.09
C SER A 130 1.10 0.05 5.24
N PHE A 131 0.26 1.07 5.02
CA PHE A 131 -1.18 0.95 5.10
C PHE A 131 -1.90 1.83 4.09
N VAL A 132 -3.13 1.45 3.76
CA VAL A 132 -4.11 2.29 3.07
C VAL A 132 -5.27 2.49 4.02
N ARG A 133 -5.72 3.75 4.16
CA ARG A 133 -6.86 4.11 5.00
C ARG A 133 -7.95 4.73 4.12
N MET A 134 -9.17 4.23 4.28
CA MET A 134 -10.37 4.77 3.67
C MET A 134 -11.43 5.04 4.73
N GLU A 135 -12.26 6.04 4.48
CA GLU A 135 -13.36 6.40 5.36
C GLU A 135 -14.63 6.55 4.51
N THR A 136 -15.76 6.11 5.06
CA THR A 136 -17.09 6.38 4.52
C THR A 136 -18.02 6.82 5.64
N TYR A 137 -19.04 7.58 5.28
CA TYR A 137 -20.13 7.91 6.18
C TYR A 137 -21.35 7.07 5.84
N LEU A 138 -22.07 6.65 6.88
CA LEU A 138 -23.31 5.91 6.79
C LEU A 138 -24.39 6.69 7.55
N SER A 139 -25.55 6.81 6.91
CA SER A 139 -26.77 7.33 7.51
C SER A 139 -27.82 6.20 7.59
N PRO A 140 -28.77 6.27 8.54
CA PRO A 140 -29.95 5.42 8.55
C PRO A 140 -30.85 5.66 7.34
#